data_AF-A0A0A9AWY2-F1
#
_entry.id   AF-A0A0A9AWY2-F1
#
_cell.length_a   1.000
_cell.length_b   1.000
_cell.length_c   1.000
_cell.angle_alpha   90.00
_cell.angle_beta   90.00
_cell.angle_gamma   90.00
#
_symmetry.space_group_name_H-M   'P 1'
#
loop_
_entity.id
_entity.type
_entity.pdbx_description
1 polymer ?
#
loop_
_entity_poly.entity_id
_entity_poly.type
_entity_poly.pdbx_seq_one_letter_code
_entity_poly.pdbx_strand_id
1 'polypeptide(L)'
;MMPFLKELSLIGMSSLKDVRIDFSSGGANTTSQFSEEDELELSEIEISKCSALTSIRLHSCKALTKLSINDCEALAFLEGVPSSDQLLHYTVQGCPQLPSGFISN
;
A
#
# COMPACT_ATOMS: atom_id res chain seq x y z
N MET A 1 6.43 1.87 -23.79
CA MET A 1 7.34 1.91 -22.64
C MET A 1 6.75 2.86 -21.62
N MET A 2 5.76 2.37 -20.86
CA MET A 2 5.09 3.14 -19.81
C MET A 2 5.89 3.00 -18.51
N PRO A 3 5.94 4.04 -17.66
CA PRO A 3 6.82 4.04 -16.50
C PRO A 3 6.31 3.06 -15.44
N PHE A 4 7.11 2.03 -15.16
CA PHE A 4 6.93 1.15 -14.00
C PHE A 4 7.10 2.00 -12.73
N LEU A 5 6.00 2.44 -12.13
CA LEU A 5 6.05 3.17 -10.87
C LEU A 5 6.34 2.17 -9.75
N LYS A 6 7.64 2.01 -9.45
CA LYS A 6 8.12 1.07 -8.41
C LYS A 6 7.91 1.60 -7.00
N GLU A 7 7.87 2.92 -6.86
CA GLU A 7 7.80 3.59 -5.58
C GLU A 7 6.71 4.65 -5.57
N LEU A 8 5.89 4.61 -4.54
CA LEU A 8 4.93 5.66 -4.22
C LEU A 8 5.32 6.29 -2.88
N SER A 9 5.68 7.57 -2.92
CA SER A 9 6.03 8.33 -1.72
C SER A 9 5.03 9.48 -1.50
N LEU A 10 4.34 9.46 -0.36
CA LEU A 10 3.37 10.44 0.06
C LEU A 10 3.87 11.12 1.35
N ILE A 11 4.48 12.29 1.21
CA ILE A 11 5.13 12.98 2.32
C ILE A 11 4.46 14.33 2.58
N GLY A 12 4.04 14.57 3.82
CA GLY A 12 3.55 15.88 4.26
C GLY A 12 2.20 16.27 3.67
N MET A 13 1.39 15.29 3.24
CA MET A 13 0.07 15.57 2.68
C MET A 13 -0.96 15.76 3.79
N SER A 14 -0.96 16.95 4.39
CA SER A 14 -1.77 17.29 5.58
C SER A 14 -3.29 17.30 5.34
N SER A 15 -3.75 17.24 4.09
CA SER A 15 -5.17 17.19 3.74
C SER A 15 -5.65 15.80 3.28
N LEU A 16 -4.73 14.86 3.11
CA LEU A 16 -5.04 13.51 2.65
C LEU A 16 -5.72 12.73 3.78
N LYS A 17 -6.91 12.21 3.52
CA LYS A 17 -7.70 11.46 4.52
C LYS A 17 -7.71 9.96 4.31
N ASP A 18 -7.60 9.55 3.05
CA ASP A 18 -7.74 8.17 2.62
C ASP A 18 -6.76 7.90 1.48
N VAL A 19 -6.05 6.78 1.56
CA VAL A 19 -5.25 6.23 0.47
C VAL A 19 -5.84 4.90 0.06
N ARG A 20 -6.16 4.75 -1.23
CA ARG A 20 -6.61 3.48 -1.78
C ARG A 20 -5.76 3.17 -3.00
N ILE A 21 -5.07 2.04 -2.94
CA ILE A 21 -4.27 1.48 -4.02
C ILE A 21 -4.92 0.14 -4.36
N ASP A 22 -5.31 -0.05 -5.60
CA ASP A 22 -6.01 -1.25 -6.05
C ASP A 22 -5.42 -1.70 -7.38
N PHE A 23 -4.70 -2.82 -7.35
CA PHE A 23 -4.25 -3.53 -8.54
C PHE A 23 -5.24 -4.63 -8.88
N SER A 24 -6.49 -4.24 -9.12
CA SER A 24 -7.49 -5.14 -9.69
C SER A 24 -7.09 -5.43 -11.13
N SER A 25 -6.44 -6.58 -11.37
CA SER A 25 -6.32 -7.12 -12.71
C SER A 25 -7.73 -7.29 -13.27
N GLY A 26 -8.09 -6.49 -14.27
CA GLY A 26 -9.41 -6.52 -14.85
C GLY A 26 -9.72 -7.90 -15.43
N GLY A 27 -10.80 -8.52 -14.97
CA GLY A 27 -11.40 -9.66 -15.67
C GLY A 27 -12.10 -10.65 -14.77
N ALA A 28 -13.37 -10.39 -14.45
CA ALA A 28 -14.30 -11.51 -14.44
C ALA A 28 -14.28 -12.12 -15.85
N ASN A 29 -14.29 -13.46 -15.91
CA ASN A 29 -14.76 -14.31 -17.01
C ASN A 29 -14.33 -14.02 -18.47
N THR A 30 -13.14 -14.47 -18.90
CA THR A 30 -12.97 -15.15 -20.21
C THR A 30 -11.70 -16.01 -20.25
N THR A 31 -11.84 -17.21 -20.80
CA THR A 31 -10.79 -17.97 -21.49
C THR A 31 -9.93 -17.07 -22.39
N SER A 32 -8.63 -17.39 -22.52
CA SER A 32 -7.56 -16.82 -23.40
C SER A 32 -6.55 -15.97 -22.60
N GLN A 33 -5.39 -16.52 -22.25
CA GLN A 33 -4.16 -16.48 -23.06
C GLN A 33 -3.54 -15.06 -23.08
N PHE A 34 -2.51 -14.90 -22.23
CA PHE A 34 -1.47 -13.87 -22.24
C PHE A 34 -1.85 -12.41 -22.55
N SER A 35 -1.65 -11.56 -21.55
CA SER A 35 -0.91 -10.31 -21.74
C SER A 35 -0.09 -10.05 -20.49
N GLU A 36 1.13 -10.60 -20.49
CA GLU A 36 2.26 -10.01 -19.78
C GLU A 36 2.41 -8.55 -20.26
N GLU A 37 2.95 -7.66 -19.41
CA GLU A 37 3.60 -6.38 -19.77
C GLU A 37 3.04 -5.04 -19.23
N ASP A 38 1.91 -4.94 -18.52
CA ASP A 38 1.51 -3.66 -17.89
C ASP A 38 0.92 -3.81 -16.47
N GLU A 39 1.32 -4.84 -15.71
CA GLU A 39 1.03 -4.86 -14.27
C GLU A 39 1.93 -3.82 -13.59
N LEU A 40 1.34 -2.79 -12.98
CA LEU A 40 2.08 -1.82 -12.17
C LEU A 40 2.80 -2.55 -11.02
N GLU A 41 4.11 -2.72 -11.14
CA GLU A 41 4.98 -3.36 -10.13
C GLU A 41 5.28 -2.41 -8.96
N LEU A 42 4.26 -1.94 -8.24
CA LEU A 42 4.51 -1.10 -7.07
C LEU A 42 5.13 -1.95 -5.96
N SER A 43 6.45 -1.86 -5.82
CA SER A 43 7.25 -2.63 -4.88
C SER A 43 7.51 -1.89 -3.57
N GLU A 44 7.40 -0.57 -3.57
CA GLU A 44 7.70 0.28 -2.41
C GLU A 44 6.61 1.33 -2.18
N ILE A 45 6.15 1.42 -0.93
CA ILE A 45 5.25 2.47 -0.47
C ILE A 45 5.86 3.16 0.75
N GLU A 46 5.98 4.48 0.67
CA GLU A 46 6.34 5.34 1.78
C GLU A 46 5.23 6.37 2.02
N ILE A 47 4.75 6.45 3.26
CA ILE A 47 3.77 7.44 3.68
C ILE A 47 4.27 8.06 4.98
N SER A 48 4.55 9.36 4.95
CA SER A 48 5.15 10.05 6.09
C SER A 48 4.49 11.39 6.36
N LYS A 49 4.25 11.72 7.64
CA LYS A 49 3.75 13.03 8.09
C LYS A 49 2.41 13.44 7.46
N CYS A 50 1.54 12.47 7.19
CA CYS A 50 0.17 12.73 6.72
C CYS A 50 -0.78 12.80 7.92
N SER A 51 -0.83 13.95 8.59
CA SER A 51 -1.53 14.09 9.89
C SER A 51 -3.05 13.91 9.82
N ALA A 52 -3.68 14.15 8.67
CA ALA A 52 -5.11 13.94 8.47
C ALA A 52 -5.48 12.55 7.93
N LEU A 53 -4.48 11.69 7.66
CA LEU A 53 -4.69 10.39 7.03
C LEU A 53 -5.29 9.42 8.05
N THR A 54 -6.50 8.97 7.78
CA THR A 54 -7.26 8.10 8.68
C THR A 54 -7.28 6.65 8.23
N SER A 55 -7.22 6.40 6.91
CA SER A 55 -7.30 5.06 6.35
C SER A 55 -6.33 4.83 5.18
N ILE A 56 -5.72 3.65 5.14
CA ILE A 56 -4.92 3.14 4.03
C ILE A 56 -5.46 1.77 3.63
N ARG A 57 -5.71 1.58 2.33
CA ARG A 57 -6.16 0.30 1.76
C ARG A 57 -5.28 -0.07 0.58
N LEU A 58 -4.60 -1.19 0.70
CA LEU A 58 -3.69 -1.76 -0.29
C LEU A 58 -4.33 -3.04 -0.83
N HIS A 59 -4.94 -3.04 -2.00
CA HIS A 59 -5.53 -4.26 -2.58
C HIS A 59 -4.66 -4.78 -3.72
N SER A 60 -4.40 -6.08 -3.71
CA SER A 60 -3.68 -6.80 -4.77
C SER A 60 -2.25 -6.31 -5.05
N CYS A 61 -1.58 -5.68 -4.07
CA CYS A 61 -0.18 -5.24 -4.16
C CYS A 61 0.81 -6.41 -4.06
N LYS A 62 0.76 -7.36 -5.01
CA LYS A 62 1.55 -8.61 -4.97
C LYS A 62 3.06 -8.42 -5.09
N ALA A 63 3.49 -7.30 -5.67
CA ALA A 63 4.91 -6.96 -5.84
C ALA A 63 5.48 -6.17 -4.66
N LEU A 64 4.67 -5.81 -3.65
CA LEU A 64 5.07 -4.93 -2.57
C LEU A 64 6.05 -5.62 -1.62
N THR A 65 7.31 -5.22 -1.70
CA THR A 65 8.40 -5.71 -0.84
C THR A 65 8.72 -4.76 0.31
N LYS A 66 8.30 -3.49 0.23
CA LYS A 66 8.56 -2.49 1.26
C LYS A 66 7.34 -1.62 1.55
N LEU A 67 6.98 -1.52 2.82
CA LEU A 67 5.95 -0.62 3.33
C LEU A 67 6.50 0.16 4.53
N SER A 68 6.51 1.48 4.42
CA SER A 68 6.95 2.40 5.46
C SER A 68 5.86 3.44 5.72
N ILE A 69 5.32 3.46 6.94
CA ILE A 69 4.31 4.43 7.37
C ILE A 69 4.80 5.11 8.65
N ASN A 70 5.04 6.41 8.60
CA ASN A 70 5.61 7.17 9.70
C ASN A 70 4.79 8.43 10.00
N ASP A 71 4.66 8.77 11.28
CA ASP A 71 4.08 10.04 11.75
C ASP A 71 2.70 10.35 11.14
N CYS A 72 1.87 9.32 10.94
CA CYS A 72 0.49 9.46 10.49
C CYS A 72 -0.43 9.36 11.70
N GLU A 73 -0.53 10.46 12.46
CA GLU A 73 -1.14 10.49 13.79
C GLU A 73 -2.61 10.07 13.82
N ALA A 74 -3.36 10.39 12.77
CA ALA A 74 -4.78 10.07 12.64
C ALA A 74 -5.05 8.67 12.05
N LEU A 75 -4.01 7.92 11.66
CA LEU A 75 -4.17 6.64 10.96
C LEU A 75 -4.72 5.59 11.91
N ALA A 76 -5.99 5.24 11.71
CA ALA A 76 -6.71 4.28 12.55
C ALA A 76 -7.02 2.98 11.80
N PHE A 77 -6.87 2.98 10.47
CA PHE A 77 -7.21 1.83 9.64
C PHE A 77 -6.16 1.58 8.56
N LEU A 78 -5.65 0.37 8.50
CA LEU A 78 -4.74 -0.12 7.46
C LEU A 78 -5.32 -1.44 6.96
N GLU A 79 -5.38 -1.73 5.67
CA GLU A 79 -5.94 -3.01 5.20
C GLU A 79 -5.22 -3.47 3.93
N GLY A 80 -5.18 -4.79 3.76
CA GLY A 80 -4.70 -5.44 2.54
C GLY A 80 -3.18 -5.37 2.36
N VAL A 81 -2.46 -5.09 3.44
CA VAL A 81 -1.02 -5.29 3.52
C VAL A 81 -0.71 -6.75 3.12
N PRO A 82 0.25 -6.99 2.21
CA PRO A 82 0.64 -8.34 1.82
C PRO A 82 1.10 -9.18 3.01
N SER A 83 1.11 -10.50 2.85
CA SER A 83 1.66 -11.42 3.86
C SER A 83 3.11 -11.10 4.19
N SER A 84 3.51 -11.32 5.45
CA SER A 84 4.90 -11.06 5.90
C SER A 84 5.97 -11.78 5.08
N ASP A 85 5.63 -12.90 4.43
CA ASP A 85 6.58 -13.65 3.57
C ASP A 85 7.01 -12.88 2.31
N GLN A 86 6.26 -11.85 1.91
CA GLN A 86 6.56 -11.02 0.73
C GLN A 86 7.21 -9.68 1.10
N LEU A 87 6.88 -9.14 2.27
CA LEU A 87 7.43 -7.87 2.77
C LEU A 87 8.83 -8.10 3.35
N LEU A 88 9.85 -7.65 2.63
CA LEU A 88 11.22 -7.60 3.12
C LEU A 88 11.38 -6.54 4.20
N HIS A 89 10.70 -5.39 4.05
CA HIS A 89 10.77 -4.27 4.96
C HIS A 89 9.36 -3.76 5.30
N TYR A 90 9.01 -3.82 6.57
CA TYR A 90 7.74 -3.33 7.09
C TYR A 90 7.99 -2.48 8.33
N THR A 91 7.62 -1.20 8.25
CA THR A 91 7.76 -0.24 9.35
C THR A 91 6.48 0.57 9.48
N VAL A 92 5.86 0.53 10.65
CA VAL A 92 4.76 1.43 11.02
C VAL A 92 5.08 2.07 12.36
N GLN A 93 5.32 3.38 12.37
CA GLN A 93 5.73 4.14 13.55
C GLN A 93 5.00 5.49 13.61
N GLY A 94 4.88 6.07 14.80
CA GLY A 94 4.18 7.37 14.95
C GLY A 94 2.70 7.33 14.54
N CYS A 95 2.06 6.15 14.57
CA CYS A 95 0.65 5.93 14.23
C CYS A 95 -0.12 5.42 15.48
N PRO A 96 -0.37 6.28 16.48
CA PRO A 96 -0.92 5.86 17.79
C PRO A 96 -2.37 5.38 17.75
N GLN A 97 -3.12 5.70 16.69
CA GLN A 97 -4.51 5.28 16.51
C GLN A 97 -4.64 3.91 15.85
N LEU A 98 -3.54 3.34 15.33
CA LEU A 98 -3.58 2.04 14.66
C LEU A 98 -3.61 0.92 15.72
N PRO A 99 -4.55 -0.05 15.62
CA PRO A 99 -4.63 -1.15 16.55
C PRO A 99 -3.34 -1.98 16.58
N SER A 100 -2.84 -2.29 17.78
CA SER A 100 -1.62 -3.09 17.97
C SER A 100 -1.69 -4.51 17.40
N GLY A 101 -2.89 -5.02 17.12
CA GLY A 101 -3.13 -6.33 16.51
C GLY A 101 -3.08 -6.38 14.98
N PHE A 102 -2.73 -5.28 14.30
CA PHE A 102 -2.62 -5.28 12.83
C PHE A 102 -1.44 -6.10 12.28
N ILE A 103 -0.48 -6.44 13.15
CA ILE A 103 0.67 -7.29 12.86
C ILE A 103 0.35 -8.69 13.41
N SER A 104 -0.51 -9.44 12.72
CA SER A 104 -0.82 -10.82 13.11
C SER A 104 -1.11 -11.67 11.88
N ASN A 105 -0.06 -12.19 11.27
CA ASN A 105 -0.03 -13.55 10.73
C ASN A 105 1.25 -14.21 11.21
#